data_AF-A0A351IXJ0-F1
#
_entry.id   AF-A0A351IXJ0-F1
#
_cell.length_a   1.000
_cell.length_b   1.000
_cell.length_c   1.000
_cell.angle_alpha   90.00
_cell.angle_beta   90.00
_cell.angle_gamma   90.00
#
_symmetry.space_group_name_H-M   'P 1'
#
loop_
_entity.id
_entity.type
_entity.pdbx_description
1 polymer ?
#
loop_
_entity_poly.entity_id
_entity_poly.type
_entity_poly.pdbx_seq_one_letter_code
_entity_poly.pdbx_strand_id
1 'polypeptide(L)'
;MTDEKLLRWIWLTTVTTIGSYTPHRLLHHFSSVEAVYEADEEAYRQVSDLRKEYISPLLNKSLDKAKEIGDYCRAYQVGVVTPDDYCYPQRLKTMLN
;
A
#
# COMPACT_ATOMS: atom_id res chain seq x y z
N MET A 1 10.07 11.36 -0.83
CA MET A 1 9.65 10.09 -0.20
C MET A 1 10.88 9.34 0.26
N THR A 2 10.83 8.62 1.39
CA THR A 2 11.93 7.74 1.84
C THR A 2 11.82 6.37 1.16
N ASP A 3 12.94 5.65 1.04
CA ASP A 3 12.97 4.30 0.47
C ASP A 3 12.06 3.34 1.26
N GLU A 4 12.02 3.46 2.59
CA GLU A 4 11.15 2.65 3.45
C GLU A 4 9.65 2.90 3.17
N LYS A 5 9.26 4.15 2.97
CA LYS A 5 7.88 4.50 2.61
C LYS A 5 7.48 3.94 1.25
N LEU A 6 8.39 3.98 0.28
CA LEU A 6 8.18 3.33 -1.02
C LEU A 6 7.99 1.82 -0.87
N LEU A 7 8.82 1.16 -0.05
CA LEU A 7 8.68 -0.28 0.22
C LEU A 7 7.33 -0.62 0.86
N ARG A 8 6.81 0.23 1.76
CA ARG A 8 5.46 0.06 2.32
C ARG A 8 4.36 0.23 1.28
N TRP A 9 4.50 1.18 0.35
CA TRP A 9 3.60 1.31 -0.80
C TRP A 9 3.59 0.06 -1.67
N ILE A 10 4.77 -0.46 -2.01
CA ILE A 10 4.89 -1.71 -2.79
C ILE A 10 4.28 -2.87 -2.00
N TRP A 11 4.63 -3.02 -0.72
CA TRP A 11 4.06 -4.05 0.16
C TRP A 11 2.53 -4.04 0.14
N LEU A 12 1.90 -2.87 0.29
CA LEU A 12 0.44 -2.73 0.28
C LEU A 12 -0.16 -3.29 -1.02
N THR A 13 0.47 -3.04 -2.16
CA THR A 13 0.03 -3.60 -3.45
C THR A 13 0.26 -5.11 -3.58
N THR A 14 1.24 -5.67 -2.87
CA THR A 14 1.50 -7.12 -2.89
C THR A 14 0.55 -7.93 -2.03
N VAL A 15 0.08 -7.35 -0.91
CA VAL A 15 -0.82 -8.03 0.04
C VAL A 15 -2.30 -7.79 -0.26
N THR A 16 -2.60 -6.88 -1.19
CA THR A 16 -3.96 -6.61 -1.66
C THR A 16 -4.19 -7.20 -3.04
N THR A 17 -5.42 -7.62 -3.32
CA THR A 17 -5.76 -8.19 -4.63
C THR A 17 -5.83 -7.09 -5.70
N ILE A 18 -5.22 -7.35 -6.86
CA ILE A 18 -5.28 -6.49 -8.03
C ILE A 18 -6.75 -6.21 -8.40
N GLY A 19 -7.09 -4.94 -8.59
CA GLY A 19 -8.45 -4.51 -8.94
C GLY A 19 -9.44 -4.46 -7.77
N SER A 20 -9.02 -4.77 -6.54
CA SER A 20 -9.85 -4.59 -5.35
C SER A 20 -9.86 -3.14 -4.87
N TYR A 21 -10.97 -2.71 -4.27
CA TYR A 21 -11.07 -1.41 -3.59
C TYR A 21 -10.37 -1.40 -2.22
N THR A 22 -9.74 -2.52 -1.82
CA THR A 22 -9.13 -2.73 -0.51
C THR A 22 -8.04 -1.70 -0.18
N PRO A 23 -7.06 -1.41 -1.07
CA PRO A 23 -6.05 -0.38 -0.78
C PRO A 23 -6.67 0.98 -0.50
N HIS A 24 -7.68 1.36 -1.29
CA HIS A 24 -8.38 2.63 -1.10
C HIS A 24 -9.12 2.67 0.23
N ARG A 25 -9.85 1.61 0.61
CA ARG A 25 -10.52 1.56 1.93
C ARG A 25 -9.54 1.70 3.09
N LEU A 26 -8.42 0.98 3.02
CA LEU A 26 -7.36 1.05 4.03
C LEU A 26 -6.80 2.47 4.13
N LEU A 27 -6.47 3.08 2.99
CA LEU A 27 -5.93 4.44 2.96
C LEU A 27 -6.95 5.49 3.39
N HIS A 28 -8.23 5.31 3.08
CA HIS A 28 -9.29 6.19 3.57
C HIS A 28 -9.42 6.11 5.10
N HIS A 29 -9.35 4.90 5.68
CA HIS A 29 -9.47 4.70 7.12
C HIS A 29 -8.23 5.18 7.89
N PHE A 30 -7.02 4.81 7.42
CA PHE A 30 -5.76 5.05 8.14
C PHE A 30 -5.00 6.31 7.70
N SER A 31 -5.44 6.98 6.63
CA SER A 31 -4.87 8.24 6.10
C SER A 31 -3.43 8.19 5.55
N SER A 32 -2.68 7.10 5.74
CA SER A 32 -1.31 6.94 5.19
C SER A 32 -0.91 5.48 5.05
N VAL A 33 0.03 5.16 4.15
CA VAL A 33 0.53 3.79 4.00
C VAL A 33 1.30 3.32 5.23
N GLU A 34 1.95 4.23 5.95
CA GLU A 34 2.64 3.93 7.19
C GLU A 34 1.66 3.52 8.27
N ALA A 35 0.56 4.26 8.45
CA ALA A 35 -0.49 3.89 9.39
C ALA A 35 -1.15 2.55 9.01
N VAL A 36 -1.35 2.28 7.70
CA VAL A 36 -1.81 0.96 7.26
C VAL A 36 -0.79 -0.12 7.61
N TYR A 37 0.51 0.11 7.39
CA TYR A 37 1.56 -0.87 7.65
C TYR A 37 1.76 -1.15 9.14
N GLU A 38 1.67 -0.14 10.00
CA GLU A 38 1.85 -0.29 11.45
C GLU A 38 0.58 -0.79 12.18
N ALA A 39 -0.59 -0.79 11.52
CA ALA A 39 -1.83 -1.29 12.09
C ALA A 39 -1.78 -2.79 12.43
N ASP A 40 -2.42 -3.14 13.54
CA ASP A 40 -2.60 -4.50 14.03
C ASP A 40 -3.92 -5.12 13.54
N GLU A 41 -4.16 -6.37 13.95
CA GLU A 41 -5.36 -7.10 13.56
C GLU A 41 -6.65 -6.42 14.01
N GLU A 42 -6.67 -5.88 15.22
CA GLU A 42 -7.86 -5.23 15.78
C GLU A 42 -8.17 -3.95 15.01
N ALA A 43 -7.17 -3.12 14.72
CA ALA A 43 -7.31 -1.94 13.90
C ALA A 43 -7.84 -2.29 12.49
N TYR A 44 -7.35 -3.36 11.86
CA TYR A 44 -7.89 -3.82 10.58
C TYR A 44 -9.35 -4.26 10.66
N ARG A 45 -9.77 -4.88 11.77
CA ARG A 45 -11.17 -5.28 11.98
C ARG A 45 -12.13 -4.10 12.08
N GLN A 46 -11.64 -2.91 12.42
CA GLN A 46 -12.43 -1.67 12.46
C GLN A 46 -12.64 -1.03 11.08
N VAL A 47 -11.97 -1.52 10.03
CA VAL A 47 -12.14 -1.02 8.66
C VAL A 47 -13.45 -1.57 8.08
N SER A 48 -14.40 -0.69 7.80
CA SER A 48 -15.70 -1.05 7.22
C SER A 48 -15.55 -1.81 5.90
N ASP A 49 -16.32 -2.89 5.75
CA ASP A 49 -16.33 -3.80 4.59
C ASP A 49 -15.00 -4.51 4.28
N LEU A 50 -14.01 -4.49 5.19
CA LEU A 50 -12.81 -5.29 5.02
C LEU A 50 -13.10 -6.76 5.35
N ARG A 51 -13.15 -7.62 4.33
CA ARG A 51 -13.39 -9.06 4.54
C ARG A 51 -12.25 -9.68 5.35
N LYS A 52 -12.59 -10.59 6.28
CA LYS A 52 -11.62 -11.25 7.17
C LYS A 52 -10.48 -11.95 6.43
N GLU A 53 -10.76 -12.51 5.25
CA GLU A 53 -9.76 -13.15 4.38
C GLU A 53 -8.66 -12.19 3.91
N TYR A 54 -8.91 -10.87 3.88
CA TYR A 54 -7.94 -9.86 3.52
C TYR A 54 -7.09 -9.36 4.70
N ILE A 55 -7.46 -9.69 5.94
CA ILE A 55 -6.72 -9.25 7.13
C ILE A 55 -5.43 -10.05 7.29
N SER A 56 -5.48 -11.37 7.08
CA SER A 56 -4.31 -12.25 7.28
C SER A 56 -3.09 -11.82 6.44
N PRO A 57 -3.22 -11.51 5.12
CA PRO A 57 -2.11 -10.96 4.35
C PRO A 57 -1.53 -9.64 4.89
N LEU A 58 -2.38 -8.75 5.43
CA LEU A 58 -1.95 -7.46 5.99
C LEU A 58 -1.15 -7.60 7.31
N LEU A 59 -1.30 -8.72 8.01
CA LEU A 59 -0.53 -9.00 9.22
C LEU A 59 0.90 -9.44 8.90
N ASN A 60 1.16 -9.94 7.69
CA ASN A 60 2.51 -10.22 7.25
C ASN A 60 3.21 -8.92 6.85
N LYS A 61 4.07 -8.41 7.75
CA LYS A 61 4.85 -7.18 7.55
C LYS A 61 6.18 -7.40 6.85
N SER A 62 6.45 -8.60 6.29
CA SER A 62 7.69 -8.80 5.54
C SER A 62 7.74 -7.85 4.34
N LEU A 63 8.87 -7.14 4.23
CA LEU A 63 9.18 -6.28 3.09
C LEU A 63 10.03 -7.00 2.03
N ASP A 64 10.29 -8.30 2.15
CA ASP A 64 11.25 -8.98 1.28
C ASP A 64 10.79 -8.98 -0.18
N LYS A 65 9.51 -9.26 -0.43
CA LYS A 65 8.94 -9.16 -1.79
C LYS A 65 8.90 -7.73 -2.30
N ALA A 66 8.63 -6.76 -1.42
CA ALA A 66 8.64 -5.35 -1.78
C ALA A 66 10.03 -4.86 -2.18
N LYS A 67 11.08 -5.32 -1.47
CA LYS A 67 12.48 -5.05 -1.80
C LYS A 67 12.86 -5.68 -3.14
N GLU A 68 12.50 -6.95 -3.38
CA GLU A 68 12.75 -7.62 -4.66
C GLU A 68 12.15 -6.82 -5.83
N ILE A 69 10.90 -6.36 -5.70
CA ILE A 69 10.23 -5.54 -6.72
C ILE A 69 10.91 -4.17 -6.86
N GLY A 70 11.23 -3.50 -5.74
CA GLY A 70 11.91 -2.21 -5.75
C GLY A 70 13.29 -2.27 -6.41
N ASP A 71 14.05 -3.32 -6.12
CA ASP A 71 15.38 -3.55 -6.69
C ASP A 71 15.29 -3.89 -8.18
N TYR A 72 14.31 -4.69 -8.59
CA TYR A 72 14.00 -4.91 -10.00
C TYR A 72 13.69 -3.58 -10.70
N CYS A 73 12.78 -2.77 -10.17
CA CYS A 73 12.44 -1.48 -10.76
C CYS A 73 13.67 -0.58 -10.90
N ARG A 74 14.53 -0.51 -9.88
CA ARG A 74 15.78 0.26 -9.93
C ARG A 74 16.75 -0.27 -10.99
N ALA A 75 16.96 -1.59 -11.04
CA ALA A 75 17.88 -2.24 -11.98
C ALA A 75 17.47 -2.01 -13.45
N TYR A 76 16.16 -1.96 -13.72
CA TYR A 76 15.61 -1.75 -15.06
C TYR A 76 15.18 -0.31 -15.33
N GLN A 77 15.57 0.66 -14.47
CA GLN A 77 15.24 2.08 -14.60
C GLN A 77 13.73 2.37 -14.73
N VAL A 78 12.89 1.55 -14.09
CA VAL A 78 11.45 1.72 -13.99
C VAL A 78 11.13 2.61 -12.79
N GLY A 79 10.52 3.77 -13.05
CA GLY A 79 10.06 4.66 -12.00
C GLY A 79 8.77 4.16 -11.34
N VAL A 80 8.74 4.14 -10.00
CA VAL A 80 7.52 3.91 -9.22
C VAL A 80 7.05 5.26 -8.68
N VAL A 81 5.78 5.60 -8.94
CA VAL A 81 5.17 6.86 -8.48
C VAL A 81 3.98 6.52 -7.59
N THR A 82 3.97 7.06 -6.38
CA THR A 82 2.97 6.81 -5.34
C THR A 82 2.07 8.03 -5.13
N PRO A 83 0.88 7.92 -4.50
CA PRO A 83 0.01 9.07 -4.22
C PRO A 83 0.64 10.19 -3.37
N ASP A 84 1.75 9.90 -2.69
CA ASP A 84 2.54 10.84 -1.89
C ASP A 84 3.61 11.58 -2.70
N ASP A 85 3.89 11.13 -3.94
CA ASP A 85 4.85 11.79 -4.81
C ASP A 85 4.26 13.02 -5.50
N TYR A 86 5.06 14.08 -5.62
CA TYR A 86 4.68 15.29 -6.33
C TYR A 86 4.42 15.04 -7.84
N CYS A 87 5.05 14.00 -8.41
CA CYS A 87 4.84 13.55 -9.78
C CYS A 87 3.53 12.77 -9.98
N TYR A 88 2.81 12.43 -8.91
CA TYR A 88 1.58 11.65 -9.04
C TYR A 88 0.49 12.47 -9.72
N PRO A 89 -0.16 11.95 -10.79
CA PRO A 89 -1.18 12.69 -11.51
C PRO A 89 -2.35 13.10 -10.60
N GLN A 90 -2.61 14.40 -10.47
CA GLN A 90 -3.67 14.92 -9.60
C GLN A 90 -5.06 14.37 -9.95
N ARG A 91 -5.33 14.18 -11.25
CA ARG A 91 -6.58 13.56 -11.72
C ARG A 91 -6.77 12.14 -11.21
N LEU A 92 -5.69 11.39 -11.06
CA LEU A 92 -5.75 10.04 -10.52
C LEU A 92 -5.95 10.08 -9.00
N LYS A 93 -5.33 11.05 -8.32
CA LYS A 93 -5.52 11.28 -6.88
C LYS A 93 -6.97 11.58 -6.51
N THR A 94 -7.68 12.34 -7.34
CA THR A 94 -9.12 12.63 -7.15
C THR A 94 -10.05 11.43 -7.40
N MET A 95 -9.58 10.36 -8.04
CA MET A 95 -10.35 9.11 -8.18
C MET A 95 -10.18 8.18 -6.96
N LEU A 96 -9.21 8.49 -6.10
CA LEU A 96 -8.91 7.78 -4.86
C LEU A 96 -9.45 8.51 -3.63
N ASN A 97 -10.28 9.55 -3.81
CA ASN A 97 -11.00 10.27 -2.74
C ASN A 97 -12.50 10.12 -2.99
#